data_AF-S2P839-F1
#
_entry.id   AF-S2P839-F1
#
_cell.length_a   1.000
_cell.length_b   1.000
_cell.length_c   1.000
_cell.angle_alpha   90.00
_cell.angle_beta   90.00
_cell.angle_gamma   90.00
#
_symmetry.space_group_name_H-M   'P 1'
#
loop_
_entity.id
_entity.type
_entity.pdbx_description
1 polymer ?
#
loop_
_entity_poly.entity_id
_entity_poly.type
_entity_poly.pdbx_seq_one_letter_code
_entity_poly.pdbx_strand_id
1 'polypeptide(L)' 'MAALQQPTDVRLWLADLGKIDARRTKQRKVVSPVYQAEMTPIALFGKFIEQEQLMGVYEVRIAEWLEATEV' A
#
# COMPACT_ATOMS: atom_id res chain seq x y z
N MET A 1 6.09 -7.80 -6.18
CA MET A 1 5.23 -6.73 -5.61
C MET A 1 5.70 -6.24 -4.24
N ALA A 2 6.02 -7.11 -3.27
CA ALA A 2 6.52 -6.69 -1.94
C ALA A 2 7.88 -5.93 -1.93
N ALA A 3 8.55 -5.79 -3.08
CA ALA A 3 9.74 -4.95 -3.22
C ALA A 3 9.40 -3.45 -3.35
N LEU A 4 8.26 -3.11 -3.98
CA LEU A 4 7.90 -1.73 -4.31
C LEU A 4 7.00 -1.07 -3.26
N GLN A 5 6.40 -1.83 -2.36
CA GLN A 5 5.52 -1.34 -1.30
C GLN A 5 5.87 -2.03 0.02
N GLN A 6 6.02 -1.26 1.08
CA GLN A 6 6.20 -1.75 2.45
C GLN A 6 4.99 -1.39 3.32
N PRO A 7 4.70 -2.14 4.40
CA PRO A 7 3.61 -1.83 5.32
C PRO A 7 3.68 -0.43 5.95
N THR A 8 4.88 0.13 6.09
CA THR A 8 5.09 1.51 6.54
C THR A 8 4.58 2.53 5.54
N ASP A 9 4.76 2.29 4.24
CA ASP A 9 4.26 3.17 3.18
C ASP A 9 2.74 3.22 3.19
N VAL A 10 2.10 2.05 3.30
CA VAL A 10 0.64 1.93 3.36
C VAL A 10 0.07 2.74 4.52
N ARG A 11 0.72 2.72 5.69
CA ARG A 11 0.31 3.56 6.82
C ARG A 11 0.38 5.05 6.51
N LEU A 12 1.46 5.52 5.91
CA LEU A 12 1.65 6.93 5.56
C LEU A 12 0.64 7.37 4.51
N TRP A 13 0.49 6.62 3.43
CA TRP A 13 -0.45 6.96 2.37
C TRP A 13 -1.91 6.93 2.84
N LEU A 14 -2.26 6.08 3.81
CA LEU A 14 -3.61 6.08 4.40
C LEU A 14 -3.88 7.36 5.21
N ALA A 15 -2.87 7.90 5.87
CA ALA A 15 -2.98 9.17 6.57
C ALA A 15 -3.18 10.32 5.57
N ASP A 16 -2.37 10.36 4.51
CA ASP A 16 -2.26 11.51 3.59
C ASP A 16 -3.28 11.48 2.44
N LEU A 17 -3.55 10.30 1.87
CA LEU A 17 -4.31 10.12 0.62
C LEU A 17 -5.58 9.29 0.81
N GLY A 18 -5.77 8.70 2.00
CA GLY A 18 -6.80 7.71 2.25
C GLY A 18 -8.23 8.27 2.22
N LYS A 19 -9.13 7.56 1.54
CA LYS A 19 -10.57 7.82 1.47
C LYS A 19 -11.31 6.90 2.43
N ILE A 20 -12.29 7.42 3.16
CA ILE A 20 -13.10 6.62 4.09
C ILE A 20 -14.09 5.75 3.30
N ASP A 21 -14.09 4.44 3.55
CA ASP A 21 -15.10 3.51 3.00
C ASP A 21 -15.17 2.22 3.84
N ALA A 22 -16.28 2.04 4.56
CA ALA A 22 -16.49 0.90 5.45
C ALA A 22 -16.68 -0.45 4.72
N ARG A 23 -17.01 -0.46 3.42
CA ARG A 23 -17.12 -1.68 2.63
C ARG A 23 -15.75 -2.18 2.20
N ARG A 24 -14.84 -1.25 1.87
CA ARG A 24 -13.48 -1.54 1.37
C ARG A 24 -12.44 -1.77 2.46
N THR A 25 -12.75 -1.41 3.70
CA THR A 25 -11.82 -1.48 4.84
C THR A 25 -12.11 -2.60 5.83
N LYS A 26 -13.07 -3.49 5.52
CA LYS A 26 -13.39 -4.60 6.41
C LYS A 26 -12.20 -5.54 6.55
N GLN A 27 -11.86 -5.89 7.79
CA GLN A 27 -10.88 -6.93 8.08
C GLN A 27 -11.26 -8.24 7.36
N ARG A 28 -10.27 -8.86 6.73
CA ARG A 28 -10.37 -10.16 6.08
C ARG A 28 -9.23 -11.04 6.58
N LYS A 29 -9.42 -12.35 6.41
CA LYS A 29 -8.37 -13.32 6.67
C LYS A 29 -7.42 -13.29 5.48
N VAL A 30 -6.22 -12.77 5.69
CA VAL A 30 -5.15 -12.73 4.68
C VAL A 30 -4.02 -13.65 5.16
N VAL A 31 -3.60 -14.59 4.30
CA VAL A 31 -2.63 -15.63 4.69
C VAL A 31 -1.20 -15.08 4.73
N SER A 32 -0.87 -14.18 3.81
CA SER A 32 0.46 -13.57 3.71
C SER A 32 0.72 -12.61 4.87
N PRO A 33 1.80 -12.78 5.65
CA PRO A 33 2.11 -11.90 6.78
C PRO A 33 2.29 -10.43 6.37
N VAL A 34 2.92 -10.17 5.22
CA VAL A 34 3.11 -8.79 4.73
C VAL A 34 1.76 -8.13 4.41
N TYR A 35 0.85 -8.85 3.74
CA TYR A 35 -0.46 -8.30 3.41
C TYR A 35 -1.38 -8.20 4.64
N GLN A 36 -1.20 -9.07 5.63
CA GLN A 36 -1.88 -8.93 6.92
C GLN A 36 -1.40 -7.68 7.68
N ALA A 37 -0.10 -7.38 7.61
CA ALA A 37 0.49 -6.17 8.18
C ALA A 37 0.02 -4.89 7.47
N GLU A 38 -0.20 -4.93 6.15
CA GLU A 38 -0.80 -3.83 5.36
C GLU A 38 -2.30 -3.69 5.61
N MET A 39 -3.02 -4.79 5.81
CA MET A 39 -4.46 -4.78 6.04
C MET A 39 -4.84 -4.18 7.41
N THR A 40 -4.03 -4.42 8.43
CA THR A 40 -4.28 -3.93 9.79
C THR A 40 -4.52 -2.42 9.84
N PRO A 41 -3.65 -1.56 9.27
CA PRO A 41 -3.89 -0.11 9.25
C PRO A 41 -5.07 0.28 8.36
N ILE A 42 -5.35 -0.41 7.25
CA ILE A 42 -6.55 -0.16 6.41
C ILE A 42 -7.82 -0.27 7.28
N ALA A 43 -7.94 -1.35 8.05
CA ALA A 43 -9.08 -1.55 8.94
C ALA A 43 -9.11 -0.57 10.11
N LEU A 44 -7.94 -0.26 10.70
CA LEU A 44 -7.83 0.66 11.84
C LEU A 44 -8.22 2.10 11.46
N PHE A 45 -7.74 2.60 10.33
CA PHE A 45 -8.07 3.95 9.85
C PHE A 45 -9.45 4.03 9.21
N GLY A 46 -10.05 2.90 8.81
CA GLY A 46 -11.29 2.88 8.03
C GLY A 46 -11.14 3.57 6.66
N LYS A 47 -9.89 3.68 6.18
CA LYS A 47 -9.52 4.34 4.93
C LYS A 47 -8.90 3.35 3.96
N PHE A 48 -9.07 3.63 2.67
CA PHE A 48 -8.43 2.90 1.58
C PHE A 48 -7.84 3.88 0.56
N ILE A 49 -6.99 3.39 -0.33
CA ILE A 49 -6.38 4.17 -1.41
C ILE A 49 -6.66 3.46 -2.72
N GLU A 50 -7.03 4.21 -3.76
CA GLU A 50 -7.12 3.67 -5.12
C GLU A 50 -5.73 3.54 -5.75
N GLN A 51 -5.54 2.54 -6.61
CA GLN A 51 -4.24 2.32 -7.26
C GLN A 51 -3.81 3.55 -8.10
N GLU A 52 -4.76 4.23 -8.72
CA GLU A 52 -4.55 5.44 -9.52
C GLU A 52 -3.93 6.58 -8.71
N GLN A 53 -4.21 6.65 -7.40
CA GLN A 53 -3.61 7.64 -6.50
C GLN A 53 -2.12 7.38 -6.25
N LEU A 54 -1.66 6.14 -6.47
CA LEU A 54 -0.29 5.71 -6.21
C LEU A 54 0.55 5.60 -7.50
N MET A 55 -0.02 5.88 -8.67
CA MET A 55 0.68 5.72 -9.96
C MET A 55 2.01 6.47 -9.99
N GLY A 56 2.03 7.75 -9.63
CA GLY A 56 3.27 8.53 -9.61
C GLY A 56 4.31 8.02 -8.60
N VAL A 57 3.87 7.46 -7.48
CA VAL A 57 4.79 6.85 -6.50
C VAL A 57 5.41 5.57 -7.06
N TYR A 58 4.59 4.74 -7.74
CA TYR A 58 5.06 3.52 -8.35
C TYR A 58 5.97 3.78 -9.54
N GLU A 59 5.69 4.77 -10.38
CA GLU A 59 6.55 5.14 -11.51
C GLU A 59 7.99 5.45 -11.06
N VAL A 60 8.15 6.25 -9.99
CA VAL A 60 9.46 6.56 -9.41
C VAL A 60 10.13 5.32 -8.86
N ARG A 61 9.44 4.54 -8.02
CA ARG A 61 10.03 3.34 -7.40
C ARG A 61 10.37 2.25 -8.41
N ILE A 62 9.61 2.14 -9.50
CA ILE A 62 9.90 1.22 -10.59
C ILE A 62 11.17 1.68 -11.32
N ALA A 63 11.33 2.97 -11.61
CA ALA A 63 12.55 3.49 -12.22
C ALA A 63 13.78 3.21 -11.35
N GLU A 64 13.72 3.53 -10.05
CA GLU A 64 14.79 3.23 -9.09
C GLU A 64 15.11 1.73 -9.01
N TRP A 65 14.08 0.89 -9.01
CA TRP A 65 14.25 -0.57 -8.99
C TRP A 65 14.92 -1.10 -10.27
N LEU A 66 14.57 -0.54 -11.43
CA LEU A 66 15.20 -0.90 -12.71
C LEU A 66 16.68 -0.51 -12.73
N GLU A 67 17.02 0.70 -12.29
CA GLU A 67 18.42 1.16 -12.18
C GLU A 67 19.23 0.28 -11.22
N ALA A 68 18.65 -0.11 -10.09
CA ALA A 68 19.31 -0.98 -9.11
C ALA A 68 19.49 -2.44 -9.60
N THR A 69 18.80 -2.85 -10.67
CA THR A 69 18.85 -4.21 -11.23
C THR A 69 19.78 -4.30 -12.45
N GLU A 70 20.16 -3.18 -13.08
CA GLU A 70 21.25 -3.14 -14.06
C GLU A 70 22.61 -3.32 -13.36
N VAL A 71 23.04 -4.59 -13.23
CA VAL A 71 24.41 -5.03 -12.88
C VAL A 71 24.91 -6.03 -13.91
#